data_AF-A0A3N7ZJN9-F1
#
_entry.id   AF-A0A3N7ZJN9-F1
#
_cell.length_a   1.000
_cell.length_b   1.000
_cell.length_c   1.000
_cell.angle_alpha   90.00
_cell.angle_beta   90.00
_cell.angle_gamma   90.00
#
_symmetry.space_group_name_H-M   'P 1'
#
loop_
_entity.id
_entity.type
_entity.pdbx_description
1 polymer ?
#
loop_
_entity_poly.entity_id
_entity_poly.type
_entity_poly.pdbx_seq_one_letter_code
_entity_poly.pdbx_strand_id
1 'polypeptide(L)'
;MKCASFRPDWLPPVTAVLAQMGAEISKSNGSGYAQIRCPIHGECNPSLSIHLERGNWRCFACGAAGGDVLELFRRARGLTFAQAARELGAWEGR
;
A
#
# COMPACT_ATOMS: atom_id res chain seq x y z
N MET A 1 -29.36 -11.22 6.84
CA MET A 1 -28.73 -9.92 6.49
C MET A 1 -27.23 -10.14 6.54
N LYS A 2 -26.48 -10.10 5.42
CA LYS A 2 -25.02 -10.26 5.47
C LYS A 2 -24.40 -8.89 5.76
N CYS A 3 -23.78 -8.73 6.93
CA CYS A 3 -23.03 -7.52 7.27
C CYS A 3 -21.85 -7.38 6.31
N ALA A 4 -21.73 -6.23 5.66
CA ALA A 4 -20.60 -5.96 4.78
C ALA A 4 -19.30 -5.96 5.61
N SER A 5 -18.33 -6.79 5.24
CA SER A 5 -17.19 -7.13 6.10
C SER A 5 -15.88 -7.07 5.33
N PHE A 6 -14.82 -6.61 5.98
CA PHE A 6 -13.46 -6.64 5.44
C PHE A 6 -12.97 -8.08 5.29
N ARG A 7 -12.35 -8.39 4.15
CA ARG A 7 -11.78 -9.71 3.82
C ARG A 7 -10.28 -9.55 3.56
N PRO A 8 -9.41 -9.75 4.57
CA PRO A 8 -7.97 -9.54 4.41
C PRO A 8 -7.36 -10.49 3.37
N ASP A 9 -7.86 -11.73 3.27
CA ASP A 9 -7.40 -12.72 2.28
C ASP A 9 -7.73 -12.35 0.83
N TRP A 10 -8.57 -11.32 0.62
CA TRP A 10 -8.89 -10.78 -0.70
C TRP A 10 -8.04 -9.56 -1.06
N LEU A 11 -7.15 -9.12 -0.16
CA LEU A 11 -6.20 -8.07 -0.52
C LEU A 11 -5.30 -8.56 -1.66
N PRO A 12 -5.16 -7.77 -2.73
CA PRO A 12 -4.22 -8.10 -3.78
C PRO A 12 -2.79 -8.04 -3.23
N PRO A 13 -1.83 -8.73 -3.88
CA PRO A 13 -0.43 -8.69 -3.46
C PRO A 13 0.09 -7.25 -3.47
N VAL A 14 1.07 -6.96 -2.62
CA VAL A 14 1.64 -5.61 -2.45
C VAL A 14 2.04 -5.01 -3.79
N THR A 15 2.68 -5.81 -4.65
CA THR A 15 3.11 -5.38 -6.00
C THR A 15 1.94 -4.96 -6.88
N ALA A 16 0.78 -5.63 -6.80
CA ALA A 16 -0.41 -5.24 -7.55
C ALA A 16 -1.02 -3.93 -7.00
N VAL A 17 -1.03 -3.73 -5.68
CA VAL A 17 -1.47 -2.46 -5.08
C VAL A 17 -0.56 -1.31 -5.49
N LEU A 18 0.76 -1.52 -5.44
CA LEU A 18 1.76 -0.55 -5.87
C LEU A 18 1.60 -0.20 -7.36
N ALA A 19 1.37 -1.20 -8.22
CA ALA A 19 1.09 -1.01 -9.64
C ALA A 19 -0.21 -0.21 -9.87
N GLN A 20 -1.27 -0.49 -9.10
CA GLN A 20 -2.53 0.27 -9.14
C GLN A 20 -2.36 1.73 -8.72
N MET A 21 -1.35 2.04 -7.91
CA MET A 21 -0.98 3.41 -7.56
C MET A 21 -0.06 4.08 -8.60
N GLY A 22 0.38 3.36 -9.64
CA GLY A 22 1.36 3.86 -10.61
C GLY A 22 2.76 4.00 -10.03
N ALA A 23 3.09 3.24 -8.97
CA ALA A 23 4.40 3.31 -8.36
C ALA A 23 5.46 2.61 -9.23
N GLU A 24 6.56 3.31 -9.49
CA GLU A 24 7.75 2.70 -10.09
C GLU A 24 8.54 1.96 -9.00
N ILE A 25 8.60 0.63 -9.13
CA ILE A 25 9.20 -0.26 -8.13
C ILE A 25 10.65 -0.55 -8.52
N SER A 26 11.61 -0.21 -7.66
CA SER A 26 13.01 -0.58 -7.85
C SER A 26 13.22 -2.10 -7.71
N LYS A 27 14.40 -2.58 -8.12
CA LYS A 27 14.85 -3.93 -7.74
C LYS A 27 14.84 -4.07 -6.22
N SER A 28 14.30 -5.17 -5.71
CA SER A 28 14.32 -5.47 -4.29
C SER A 28 15.72 -5.86 -3.82
N ASN A 29 16.07 -5.52 -2.58
CA ASN A 29 17.28 -5.99 -1.93
C ASN A 29 17.14 -7.45 -1.45
N GLY A 30 18.22 -8.01 -0.90
CA GLY A 30 18.24 -9.40 -0.38
C GLY A 30 17.27 -9.66 0.77
N SER A 31 16.72 -8.61 1.39
CA SER A 31 15.71 -8.70 2.46
C SER A 31 14.28 -8.50 1.96
N GLY A 32 14.07 -8.36 0.64
CA GLY A 32 12.74 -8.21 0.03
C GLY A 32 12.17 -6.80 0.01
N TYR A 33 12.97 -5.77 0.36
CA TYR A 33 12.55 -4.38 0.29
C TYR A 33 12.89 -3.75 -1.06
N ALA A 34 11.95 -3.01 -1.62
CA ALA A 34 12.13 -2.16 -2.79
C ALA A 34 11.90 -0.69 -2.43
N GLN A 35 12.45 0.20 -3.25
CA GLN A 35 12.26 1.64 -3.14
C GLN A 35 11.20 2.10 -4.15
N ILE A 36 10.34 3.02 -3.71
CA ILE A 36 9.38 3.75 -4.54
C ILE A 36 9.39 5.23 -4.18
N ARG A 37 8.87 6.08 -5.08
CA ARG A 37 8.54 7.47 -4.73
C ARG A 37 7.44 7.48 -3.68
N CYS A 38 7.60 8.30 -2.66
CA CYS A 38 6.62 8.37 -1.59
C CYS A 38 5.31 8.98 -2.12
N PRO A 39 4.19 8.23 -2.10
CA PRO A 39 2.91 8.73 -2.60
C PRO A 39 2.19 9.64 -1.59
N ILE A 40 2.76 9.84 -0.40
CA ILE A 40 2.16 10.64 0.69
C ILE A 40 2.57 12.11 0.61
N HIS A 41 3.86 12.39 0.35
CA HIS A 41 4.36 13.78 0.25
C HIS A 41 4.82 14.18 -1.16
N GLY A 42 4.64 13.30 -2.16
CA GLY A 42 4.68 13.68 -3.58
C GLY A 42 6.04 14.15 -4.08
N GLU A 43 7.11 13.45 -3.73
CA GLU A 43 8.46 13.80 -4.18
C GLU A 43 8.88 13.07 -5.48
N CYS A 44 9.91 13.61 -6.15
CA CYS A 44 10.48 13.01 -7.36
C CYS A 44 11.48 11.86 -7.09
N ASN A 45 12.09 11.83 -5.89
CA ASN A 45 13.11 10.84 -5.54
C ASN A 45 12.49 9.65 -4.80
N PRO A 46 12.87 8.41 -5.12
CA PRO A 46 12.41 7.26 -4.35
C PRO A 46 13.01 7.30 -2.94
N SER A 47 12.18 7.50 -1.91
CA SER A 47 12.59 7.49 -0.50
C SER A 47 11.79 6.54 0.39
N LEU A 48 10.73 5.93 -0.17
CA LEU A 48 9.88 4.99 0.55
C LEU A 48 10.38 3.58 0.31
N SER A 49 10.83 2.93 1.37
CA SER A 49 11.18 1.51 1.39
C SER A 49 9.97 0.68 1.76
N ILE A 50 9.59 -0.29 0.93
CA ILE A 50 8.47 -1.20 1.16
C ILE A 50 8.88 -2.65 0.94
N HIS A 51 8.45 -3.53 1.83
CA HIS A 51 8.65 -4.98 1.66
C HIS A 51 7.61 -5.55 0.70
N LEU A 52 8.05 -6.16 -0.40
CA LEU A 52 7.14 -6.60 -1.48
C LEU A 52 6.21 -7.77 -1.10
N GLU A 53 6.58 -8.59 -0.11
CA GLU A 53 5.67 -9.63 0.42
C GLU A 53 4.88 -9.16 1.66
N ARG A 54 5.57 -8.61 2.67
CA ARG A 54 4.98 -8.22 3.96
C ARG A 54 4.16 -6.94 3.91
N GLY A 55 4.41 -6.06 2.95
CA GLY A 55 3.68 -4.80 2.79
C GLY A 55 4.05 -3.70 3.79
N ASN A 56 4.85 -3.97 4.83
CA ASN A 56 5.34 -2.92 5.73
C ASN A 56 6.26 -1.93 5.00
N TRP A 57 6.25 -0.68 5.46
CA TRP A 57 6.94 0.39 4.75
C TRP A 57 7.37 1.54 5.65
N ARG A 58 8.39 2.27 5.20
CA ARG A 58 8.86 3.52 5.80
C ARG A 58 9.39 4.46 4.73
N CYS A 59 8.95 5.70 4.78
CA CYS A 59 9.54 6.81 4.06
C CYS A 59 10.62 7.46 4.92
N PHE A 60 11.84 7.53 4.39
CA PHE A 60 12.98 8.13 5.08
C PHE A 60 13.03 9.66 4.93
N ALA A 61 12.29 10.24 3.98
CA ALA A 61 12.22 11.69 3.79
C ALA A 61 11.17 12.37 4.70
N CYS A 62 9.93 11.89 4.71
CA CYS A 62 8.84 12.51 5.50
C CYS A 62 8.56 11.80 6.84
N GLY A 63 9.21 10.66 7.10
CA GLY A 63 9.05 9.90 8.34
C GLY A 63 7.77 9.07 8.44
N ALA A 64 6.88 9.12 7.43
CA ALA A 64 5.70 8.28 7.40
C ALA A 64 6.09 6.79 7.36
N ALA A 65 5.38 5.96 8.12
CA ALA A 65 5.53 4.52 8.13
C ALA A 65 4.15 3.85 8.30
N GLY A 66 4.08 2.57 7.96
CA GLY A 66 2.86 1.77 8.12
C GLY A 66 3.15 0.27 8.11
N GLY A 67 2.19 -0.49 8.64
CA GLY A 67 2.34 -1.93 8.86
C GLY A 67 2.04 -2.79 7.63
N ASP A 68 1.23 -2.26 6.71
CA ASP A 68 0.76 -2.98 5.53
C ASP A 68 0.50 -2.03 4.34
N VAL A 69 0.22 -2.65 3.19
CA VAL A 69 0.01 -1.94 1.93
C VAL A 69 -1.36 -1.25 1.83
N LEU A 70 -2.37 -1.74 2.55
CA LEU A 70 -3.69 -1.11 2.61
C LEU A 70 -3.59 0.24 3.35
N GLU A 71 -2.78 0.31 4.40
CA GLU A 71 -2.45 1.55 5.08
C GLU A 71 -1.69 2.53 4.18
N LEU A 72 -0.72 2.05 3.38
CA LEU A 72 -0.05 2.91 2.41
C LEU A 72 -1.08 3.49 1.42
N PHE A 73 -1.90 2.63 0.83
CA PHE A 73 -2.90 2.99 -0.17
C PHE A 73 -3.92 4.01 0.36
N ARG A 74 -4.48 3.76 1.55
CA ARG A 74 -5.46 4.68 2.15
C ARG A 74 -4.83 6.03 2.47
N ARG A 75 -3.58 6.05 2.97
CA ARG A 75 -2.88 7.30 3.33
C ARG A 75 -2.50 8.11 2.10
N ALA A 76 -2.03 7.45 1.05
CA ALA A 76 -1.72 8.09 -0.24
C ALA A 76 -2.94 8.76 -0.88
N ARG A 77 -4.12 8.13 -0.76
CA ARG A 77 -5.37 8.60 -1.39
C ARG A 77 -6.31 9.39 -0.48
N GLY A 78 -5.96 9.59 0.79
CA GLY A 78 -6.83 10.25 1.77
C GLY A 78 -8.13 9.49 2.05
N LEU A 79 -8.11 8.16 1.96
CA LEU A 79 -9.29 7.30 2.11
C LEU A 79 -9.44 6.80 3.55
N THR A 80 -10.69 6.53 3.94
CA THR A 80 -10.98 5.69 5.10
C THR A 80 -10.59 4.23 4.85
N PHE A 81 -10.48 3.44 5.92
CA PHE A 81 -10.18 2.01 5.82
C PHE A 81 -11.16 1.26 4.90
N ALA A 82 -12.47 1.49 5.08
CA ALA A 82 -13.51 0.81 4.29
C ALA A 82 -13.48 1.23 2.81
N GLN A 83 -13.22 2.51 2.51
CA GLN A 83 -13.06 2.98 1.12
C GLN A 83 -11.86 2.32 0.45
N ALA A 84 -10.70 2.33 1.11
CA ALA A 84 -9.50 1.69 0.59
C ALA A 84 -9.68 0.18 0.38
N ALA A 85 -10.26 -0.52 1.35
CA ALA A 85 -10.54 -1.94 1.23
C ALA A 85 -11.50 -2.25 0.07
N ARG A 86 -12.53 -1.41 -0.14
CA ARG A 86 -13.44 -1.52 -1.29
C ARG A 86 -12.72 -1.30 -2.62
N GLU A 87 -11.87 -0.29 -2.71
CA GLU A 87 -11.08 0.00 -3.92
C GLU A 87 -10.06 -1.10 -4.26
N LEU A 88 -9.58 -1.82 -3.25
CA LEU A 88 -8.70 -2.98 -3.42
C LEU A 88 -9.47 -4.30 -3.59
N GLY A 89 -10.81 -4.28 -3.60
CA GLY A 89 -11.63 -5.50 -3.73
C GLY A 89 -11.68 -6.38 -2.47
N ALA A 90 -11.14 -5.91 -1.35
CA ALA A 90 -11.07 -6.62 -0.07
C ALA A 90 -12.28 -6.35 0.85
N TRP A 91 -13.44 -6.06 0.26
CA TRP A 91 -14.68 -5.78 1.00
C TRP A 91 -15.82 -6.65 0.48
N GLU A 92 -16.41 -7.46 1.36
CA GLU A 92 -17.57 -8.28 1.05
C GLU A 92 -18.86 -7.48 1.23
N GLY A 93 -19.78 -7.60 0.27
CA GLY A 93 -21.03 -6.85 0.22
C GLY A 93 -20.93 -5.67 -0.73
N ARG A 94 -21.69 -5.76 -1.82
CA ARG A 94 -21.83 -4.74 -2.87
C ARG A 94 -22.54 -3.50 -2.33
#